data_AF-A0A9J6H024-F1
#
_entry.id   AF-A0A9J6H024-F1
#
_cell.length_a   1.000
_cell.length_b   1.000
_cell.length_c   1.000
_cell.angle_alpha   90.00
_cell.angle_beta   90.00
_cell.angle_gamma   90.00
#
_symmetry.space_group_name_H-M   'P 1'
#
loop_
_entity.id
_entity.type
_entity.pdbx_description
1 polymer ?
#
loop_
_entity_poly.entity_id
_entity_poly.type
_entity_poly.pdbx_seq_one_letter_code
_entity_poly.pdbx_strand_id
1 'polypeptide(L)'
;MAYARSEEEYDHLYRTPMSLSPPAVMDYFNSNWHDIHSEWIMAIKWSCGNFMNFTSNRADSINGKLNTIVDGYSSLENFARNVFSFVHSTRKEVAHKAATMLQKRQVTSRNDEAHVLYCGCGEAASPCK
;
A
#
# COMPACT_ATOMS: atom_id res chain seq x y z
N MET A 1 -12.45 13.46 -1.48
CA MET A 1 -13.00 12.26 -2.16
C MET A 1 -12.30 10.97 -1.73
N ALA A 2 -10.99 10.78 -1.95
CA ALA A 2 -10.31 9.49 -1.64
C ALA A 2 -10.43 9.02 -0.17
N TYR A 3 -10.54 9.94 0.78
CA TYR A 3 -10.70 9.65 2.21
C TYR A 3 -12.16 9.59 2.70
N ALA A 4 -13.14 9.65 1.79
CA ALA A 4 -14.53 9.52 2.16
C ALA A 4 -14.76 8.18 2.89
N ARG A 5 -15.54 8.23 3.97
CA ARG A 5 -15.85 7.11 4.86
C ARG A 5 -17.21 6.48 4.57
N SER A 6 -18.01 7.09 3.70
CA SER A 6 -19.20 6.51 3.11
C SER A 6 -19.39 6.97 1.66
N GLU A 7 -20.31 6.32 0.95
CA GLU A 7 -20.68 6.69 -0.41
C GLU A 7 -21.35 8.07 -0.44
N GLU A 8 -22.16 8.39 0.56
CA GLU A 8 -22.82 9.69 0.68
C GLU A 8 -21.82 10.81 0.91
N GLU A 9 -20.75 10.57 1.69
CA GLU A 9 -19.67 11.53 1.87
C GLU A 9 -18.89 11.73 0.57
N TYR A 10 -18.67 10.67 -0.21
CA TYR A 10 -18.06 10.78 -1.53
C TYR A 10 -18.89 11.66 -2.46
N ASP A 11 -20.19 11.38 -2.57
CA ASP A 11 -21.14 12.13 -3.38
C ASP A 11 -21.12 13.64 -3.04
N HIS A 12 -21.11 13.96 -1.75
CA HIS A 12 -21.03 15.34 -1.28
C HIS A 12 -19.71 16.02 -1.69
N LEU A 13 -18.60 15.30 -1.52
CA LEU A 13 -17.25 15.75 -1.88
C LEU A 13 -17.02 15.77 -3.40
N TYR A 14 -17.81 15.06 -4.19
CA TYR A 14 -17.79 15.09 -5.65
C TYR A 14 -18.53 16.30 -6.18
N ARG A 15 -19.75 16.57 -5.69
CA ARG A 15 -20.60 17.65 -6.21
C ARG A 15 -19.97 19.05 -6.08
N THR A 16 -19.40 19.36 -4.91
CA THR A 16 -18.89 20.71 -4.61
C THR A 16 -17.73 21.12 -5.54
N PRO A 17 -16.62 20.35 -5.64
CA PRO A 17 -15.50 20.73 -6.50
C PRO A 17 -15.83 20.64 -7.99
N MET A 18 -16.67 19.66 -8.39
CA MET A 18 -17.02 19.49 -9.81
C MET A 18 -17.87 20.64 -10.32
N SER A 19 -18.78 21.19 -9.50
CA SER A 19 -19.55 22.38 -9.86
C SER A 19 -18.71 23.64 -10.13
N LEU A 20 -17.48 23.68 -9.62
CA LEU A 20 -16.55 24.79 -9.76
C LEU A 20 -15.47 24.52 -10.82
N SER A 21 -15.40 23.30 -11.34
CA SER A 21 -14.34 22.85 -12.24
C SER A 21 -14.68 23.15 -13.70
N PRO A 22 -13.69 23.47 -14.56
CA PRO A 22 -13.91 23.59 -16.00
C PRO A 22 -14.46 22.28 -16.59
N PRO A 23 -15.29 22.33 -17.65
CA PRO A 23 -15.88 21.14 -18.26
C PRO A 23 -14.86 20.05 -18.60
N ALA A 24 -13.70 20.42 -19.17
CA ALA A 24 -12.64 19.48 -19.51
C ALA A 24 -12.09 18.70 -18.30
N VAL A 25 -12.05 19.32 -17.11
CA VAL A 25 -11.60 18.64 -15.89
C VAL A 25 -12.67 17.66 -15.41
N MET A 26 -13.94 18.06 -15.47
CA MET A 26 -15.06 17.20 -15.10
C MET A 26 -15.18 15.99 -16.04
N ASP A 27 -15.04 16.21 -17.35
CA ASP A 27 -15.07 15.15 -18.36
C ASP A 27 -13.95 14.15 -18.14
N TYR A 28 -12.73 14.64 -17.89
CA TYR A 28 -11.59 13.80 -17.56
C TYR A 28 -11.83 13.01 -16.27
N PHE A 29 -12.29 13.67 -15.21
CA PHE A 29 -12.53 13.01 -13.93
C PHE A 29 -13.59 11.92 -14.05
N ASN A 30 -14.70 12.20 -14.73
CA ASN A 30 -15.79 11.24 -14.89
C ASN A 30 -15.35 10.04 -15.72
N SER A 31 -14.64 10.28 -16.82
CA SER A 31 -14.20 9.20 -17.72
C SER A 31 -13.11 8.30 -17.14
N ASN A 32 -12.37 8.75 -16.12
CA ASN A 32 -11.19 8.03 -15.63
C ASN A 32 -11.25 7.64 -14.15
N TRP A 33 -12.02 8.36 -13.34
CA TRP A 33 -11.98 8.23 -11.88
C TRP A 33 -13.34 7.96 -11.26
N HIS A 34 -14.41 8.60 -11.72
CA HIS A 34 -15.74 8.48 -11.11
C HIS A 34 -16.30 7.06 -11.22
N ASP A 35 -16.25 6.44 -12.40
CA ASP A 35 -16.85 5.11 -12.59
C ASP A 35 -16.15 3.99 -11.78
N ILE A 36 -14.89 4.22 -11.40
CA ILE A 36 -14.06 3.27 -10.64
C ILE A 36 -13.84 3.71 -9.19
N HIS A 37 -14.67 4.61 -8.67
CA HIS A 37 -14.51 5.19 -7.33
C HIS A 37 -14.42 4.15 -6.20
N SER A 38 -15.10 3.02 -6.36
CA SER A 38 -15.05 1.87 -5.45
C SER A 38 -13.66 1.29 -5.26
N GLU A 39 -12.73 1.46 -6.22
CA GLU A 39 -11.37 0.93 -6.15
C GLU A 39 -10.42 1.79 -5.31
N TRP A 40 -10.72 3.09 -5.17
CA TRP A 40 -9.77 4.05 -4.58
C TRP A 40 -10.33 4.85 -3.39
N ILE A 41 -11.64 4.85 -3.15
CA ILE A 41 -12.24 5.47 -1.95
C ILE A 41 -12.07 4.59 -0.72
N MET A 42 -11.64 5.19 0.39
CA MET A 42 -11.40 4.48 1.66
C MET A 42 -12.61 3.69 2.18
N ALA A 43 -13.83 4.20 2.01
CA ALA A 43 -15.05 3.53 2.42
C ALA A 43 -15.26 2.15 1.76
N ILE A 44 -14.91 2.01 0.48
CA ILE A 44 -15.32 0.86 -0.35
C ILE A 44 -14.14 0.05 -0.88
N LYS A 45 -12.95 0.64 -1.01
CA LYS A 45 -11.76 -0.03 -1.58
C LYS A 45 -11.36 -1.33 -0.89
N TRP A 46 -11.83 -1.57 0.34
CA TRP A 46 -11.65 -2.83 1.07
C TRP A 46 -12.23 -4.03 0.33
N SER A 47 -13.40 -3.87 -0.33
CA SER A 47 -14.02 -4.95 -1.10
C SER A 47 -13.28 -5.27 -2.40
N CYS A 48 -12.37 -4.41 -2.85
CA CYS A 48 -11.64 -4.57 -4.12
C CYS A 48 -10.23 -5.17 -3.96
N GLY A 49 -9.90 -5.78 -2.81
CA GLY A 49 -8.60 -6.43 -2.63
C GLY A 49 -7.42 -5.46 -2.57
N ASN A 50 -7.65 -4.27 -2.01
CA ASN A 50 -6.67 -3.18 -1.88
C ASN A 50 -5.42 -3.51 -1.00
N PHE A 51 -5.44 -4.61 -0.25
CA PHE A 51 -4.38 -5.04 0.69
C PHE A 51 -3.93 -3.96 1.69
N MET A 52 -4.84 -3.09 2.14
CA MET A 52 -4.56 -1.94 3.02
C MET A 52 -3.55 -0.94 2.43
N ASN A 53 -3.41 -0.88 1.10
CA ASN A 53 -2.63 0.19 0.48
C ASN A 53 -3.40 1.51 0.53
N PHE A 54 -2.91 2.43 1.36
CA PHE A 54 -3.49 3.76 1.51
C PHE A 54 -2.83 4.82 0.63
N THR A 55 -1.66 4.53 0.09
CA THR A 55 -0.83 5.53 -0.59
C THR A 55 -0.32 5.02 -1.92
N SER A 56 -0.12 5.94 -2.87
CA SER A 56 0.54 5.70 -4.15
C SER A 56 2.06 5.55 -4.01
N ASN A 57 2.63 5.72 -2.80
CA ASN A 57 4.07 5.73 -2.53
C ASN A 57 4.84 4.60 -3.21
N ARG A 58 4.26 3.38 -3.25
CA ARG A 58 4.90 2.24 -3.91
C ARG A 58 4.98 2.44 -5.43
N ALA A 59 3.89 2.88 -6.06
CA ALA A 59 3.85 3.18 -7.49
C ALA A 59 4.75 4.38 -7.82
N ASP A 60 4.68 5.45 -7.02
CA ASP A 60 5.50 6.65 -7.22
C ASP A 60 6.99 6.37 -7.09
N SER A 61 7.39 5.56 -6.11
CA SER A 61 8.78 5.13 -5.95
C SER A 61 9.27 4.31 -7.15
N ILE A 62 8.43 3.41 -7.68
CA ILE A 62 8.76 2.63 -8.87
C ILE A 62 8.88 3.53 -10.11
N ASN A 63 7.93 4.44 -10.31
CA ASN A 63 7.94 5.40 -11.41
C ASN A 63 9.16 6.31 -11.35
N GLY A 64 9.52 6.79 -10.16
CA GLY A 64 10.73 7.59 -9.95
C GLY A 64 11.99 6.82 -10.36
N LYS A 65 12.14 5.56 -9.93
CA LYS A 65 13.29 4.73 -10.33
C LYS A 65 13.31 4.43 -11.83
N LEU A 66 12.16 4.12 -12.43
CA LEU A 66 12.05 3.87 -13.86
C LEU A 66 12.48 5.10 -14.68
N ASN A 67 12.03 6.29 -14.30
CA ASN A 67 12.41 7.55 -14.96
C ASN A 67 13.91 7.84 -14.88
N THR A 68 14.65 7.29 -13.90
CA THR A 68 16.12 7.43 -13.85
C THR A 68 16.87 6.47 -14.77
N ILE A 69 16.20 5.42 -15.26
CA ILE A 69 16.81 4.33 -16.02
C ILE A 69 16.39 4.37 -17.50
N VAL A 70 15.23 4.95 -17.78
CA VAL A 70 14.67 5.07 -19.12
C VAL A 70 14.89 6.49 -19.63
N ASP A 71 15.68 6.63 -20.70
CA ASP A 71 15.80 7.90 -21.41
C ASP A 71 14.52 8.20 -22.18
N GLY A 72 14.07 9.47 -22.12
CA GLY A 72 12.85 9.93 -22.78
C GLY A 72 12.87 9.81 -24.31
N TYR A 73 14.06 9.65 -24.92
CA TYR A 73 14.26 9.44 -26.35
C TYR A 73 15.00 8.13 -26.66
N SER A 74 14.73 7.06 -25.91
CA SER A 74 15.30 5.74 -26.17
C SER A 74 14.58 5.02 -27.32
N SER A 75 15.33 4.18 -28.06
CA SER A 75 14.71 3.22 -28.97
C SER A 75 13.89 2.19 -28.18
N LEU A 76 12.87 1.59 -28.81
CA LEU A 76 12.07 0.55 -28.16
C LEU A 76 12.93 -0.62 -27.63
N GLU A 77 13.99 -0.98 -28.36
CA GLU A 77 14.93 -2.02 -27.92
C GLU A 77 15.66 -1.63 -26.63
N ASN A 78 16.20 -0.40 -26.57
CA ASN A 78 16.90 0.10 -25.39
C ASN A 78 15.94 0.24 -24.21
N PHE A 79 14.74 0.75 -24.45
CA PHE A 79 13.67 0.80 -23.46
C PHE A 79 13.40 -0.58 -22.87
N ALA A 80 13.12 -1.57 -23.71
CA ALA A 80 12.82 -2.93 -23.27
C ALA A 80 13.98 -3.53 -22.46
N ARG A 81 15.21 -3.39 -22.93
CA ARG A 81 16.41 -3.88 -22.24
C ARG A 81 16.56 -3.25 -20.86
N ASN A 82 16.37 -1.94 -20.75
CA ASN A 82 16.50 -1.19 -19.51
C ASN A 82 15.39 -1.53 -18.52
N VAL A 83 14.14 -1.63 -18.97
CA VAL A 83 12.99 -2.01 -18.13
C VAL A 83 13.13 -3.44 -17.60
N PHE A 84 13.49 -4.41 -18.44
CA PHE A 84 13.67 -5.78 -17.98
C PHE A 84 14.85 -5.92 -17.01
N SER A 85 15.94 -5.18 -17.25
CA SER A 85 17.07 -5.09 -16.30
C SER A 85 16.63 -4.54 -14.94
N PHE A 86 15.82 -3.47 -14.94
CA PHE A 86 15.25 -2.88 -13.73
C PHE A 86 14.32 -3.85 -12.97
N VAL A 87 13.45 -4.58 -13.68
CA VAL A 87 12.56 -5.57 -13.06
C VAL A 87 13.38 -6.67 -12.39
N HIS A 88 14.43 -7.16 -13.07
CA HIS A 88 15.31 -8.19 -12.54
C HIS A 88 16.08 -7.73 -11.31
N SER A 89 16.67 -6.53 -11.34
CA SER A 89 17.40 -5.97 -10.20
C SER A 89 16.49 -5.73 -9.01
N THR A 90 15.26 -5.23 -9.24
CA THR A 90 14.27 -5.01 -8.18
C THR A 90 13.86 -6.33 -7.51
N ARG A 91 13.63 -7.39 -8.29
CA ARG A 91 13.31 -8.72 -7.72
C ARG A 91 14.45 -9.26 -6.86
N LYS A 92 15.70 -9.09 -7.31
CA LYS A 92 16.88 -9.46 -6.51
C LYS A 92 16.98 -8.64 -5.23
N GLU A 93 16.73 -7.34 -5.28
CA GLU A 93 16.72 -6.48 -4.10
C GLU A 93 15.69 -6.94 -3.06
N VAL A 94 14.47 -7.27 -3.52
CA VAL A 94 13.40 -7.79 -2.65
C VAL A 94 13.78 -9.13 -2.03
N ALA A 95 14.30 -10.07 -2.83
CA ALA A 95 14.73 -11.37 -2.34
C ALA A 95 15.89 -11.24 -1.33
N HIS A 96 16.85 -10.36 -1.60
CA HIS A 96 17.95 -10.07 -0.69
C HIS A 96 17.45 -9.47 0.63
N LYS A 97 16.55 -8.47 0.58
CA LYS A 97 15.93 -7.90 1.78
C LYS A 97 15.19 -8.95 2.61
N ALA A 98 14.45 -9.85 1.97
CA ALA A 98 13.76 -10.94 2.67
C ALA A 98 14.75 -11.88 3.36
N ALA A 99 15.81 -12.31 2.67
CA ALA A 99 16.85 -13.16 3.23
C ALA A 99 17.56 -12.49 4.42
N THR A 100 17.91 -11.20 4.29
CA THR A 100 18.53 -10.41 5.36
C THR A 100 17.61 -10.25 6.58
N MET A 101 16.30 -10.10 6.37
CA MET A 101 15.34 -10.04 7.48
C MET A 101 15.27 -11.36 8.27
N LEU A 102 15.38 -12.50 7.60
CA LEU A 102 15.43 -13.82 8.26
C LEU A 102 16.72 -14.04 9.06
N GLN A 103 17.81 -13.36 8.69
CA GLN A 103 19.10 -13.44 9.39
C GLN A 103 19.17 -12.54 10.63
N LYS A 104 18.21 -11.63 10.84
CA LYS A 104 18.19 -10.75 12.01
C LYS A 104 17.89 -11.57 13.26
N ARG A 105 18.86 -11.64 14.17
CA ARG A 105 18.68 -12.19 15.51
C ARG A 105 17.89 -11.19 16.37
N GLN A 106 16.93 -11.69 17.15
CA GLN A 106 16.23 -10.86 18.15
C GLN A 106 17.23 -10.24 19.12
N VAL A 107 17.09 -8.94 19.34
CA VAL A 107 17.81 -8.23 20.40
C VAL A 107 17.08 -8.53 21.70
N THR A 108 17.67 -9.34 22.57
CA THR A 108 17.24 -9.44 23.97
C THR A 108 17.63 -8.13 24.64
N SER A 109 16.67 -7.29 25.01
CA SER A 109 16.95 -6.15 25.88
C SER A 109 17.49 -6.68 27.19
N ARG A 110 18.71 -6.27 27.53
CA ARG A 110 19.37 -6.63 28.79
C ARG A 110 18.68 -5.86 29.93
N ASN A 111 17.56 -6.38 30.38
CA ASN A 111 16.91 -6.12 31.68
C ASN A 111 15.71 -7.07 31.78
N ASP A 112 15.94 -8.30 32.21
CA ASP A 112 14.91 -9.20 32.73
C ASP A 112 15.57 -10.10 33.78
N GLU A 113 15.81 -9.54 34.96
CA GLU A 113 15.63 -10.34 36.17
C GLU A 113 14.12 -10.43 36.41
N ALA A 114 13.64 -11.67 36.52
CA ALA A 114 12.30 -12.09 36.91
C ALA A 114 11.15 -11.71 35.95
N HIS A 115 10.63 -12.71 35.22
CA HIS A 115 9.35 -13.28 35.62
C HIS A 115 9.17 -14.67 34.99
N VAL A 116 9.00 -15.63 35.89
CA VAL A 116 8.79 -17.05 35.66
C VAL A 116 7.56 -17.29 34.79
N LEU A 117 7.72 -18.18 33.80
CA LEU A 117 6.67 -18.85 33.03
C LEU A 117 5.47 -19.24 33.91
N TYR A 118 4.31 -18.65 33.63
CA TYR A 118 3.03 -19.32 33.88
C TYR A 118 2.37 -19.58 32.53
N CYS A 119 2.49 -20.81 32.05
CA CYS A 119 1.48 -21.42 31.21
C CYS A 119 1.31 -22.86 31.69
N GLY A 120 0.32 -23.07 32.56
CA GLY A 120 -0.14 -24.37 33.00
C GLY A 120 -1.65 -24.40 32.87
N CYS A 121 -2.16 -25.05 31.83
CA CYS A 121 -3.52 -25.59 31.83
C CYS A 121 -3.60 -26.67 32.91
N GLY A 122 -4.62 -26.61 33.79
CA GLY A 122 -4.92 -27.74 34.67
C GLY A 122 -5.63 -27.36 35.96
N GLU A 123 -6.96 -27.44 35.90
CA GLU A 123 -7.86 -27.95 36.95
C GLU A 123 -8.21 -27.12 38.20
N ALA A 124 -9.53 -27.20 38.47
CA ALA A 124 -10.24 -27.00 39.73
C ALA A 124 -10.34 -25.58 40.31
N ALA A 125 -11.25 -24.79 39.72
CA ALA A 125 -11.98 -23.79 40.47
C ALA A 125 -13.04 -24.48 41.35
N SER A 126 -12.93 -24.36 42.67
CA SER A 126 -14.06 -24.47 43.59
C SER A 126 -13.73 -23.91 44.98
N PRO A 127 -14.76 -23.47 45.72
CA PRO A 127 -14.85 -22.10 46.24
C PRO A 127 -14.79 -22.06 47.76
N CYS A 128 -14.69 -20.87 48.34
CA CYS A 128 -15.13 -20.46 49.70
C CYS A 128 -14.52 -19.07 49.97
N LYS A 129 -15.16 -18.10 50.61
CA LYS A 129 -16.39 -17.99 51.40
C LYS A 129 -16.81 -16.52 51.40
#